data_AF-A0A2D6F3K7-F1
#
_entry.id   AF-A0A2D6F3K7-F1
#
_cell.length_a   1.000
_cell.length_b   1.000
_cell.length_c   1.000
_cell.angle_alpha   90.00
_cell.angle_beta   90.00
_cell.angle_gamma   90.00
#
_symmetry.space_group_name_H-M   'P 1'
#
loop_
_entity.id
_entity.type
_entity.pdbx_description
1 polymer ?
#
loop_
_entity_poly.entity_id
_entity_poly.type
_entity_poly.pdbx_seq_one_letter_code
_entity_poly.pdbx_strand_id
1 'polypeptide(L)'
;MVSPGNKYIPQTNTLPTIKKDTALLSDSGITFVLTQDLDFSKTNYSGELIADTIIGSTDGSNNPATFILSLQGLCVSGEITSEQLNIGDFTSFLQKSLAEPNVSQVISVTDDSANEYHEVDSLLQDTIYKSVTNIGSDVLTVTENLKPISAPYRYTTQVSLETRKTTLIFGGGNAATLEDDVIPDPSEFAIPLYGKTINKNYSLDPNRLLNSNTYGTIKANSVLTVRYRHGGGLDNNCDTNSINTIDTLYIDFPPTSTPVNNVFVRNSIDVTNLEPARGGADQPSTDRLRSLVTSARNSQNRIVTKQDLLARVYTMPTNFGQIFRASVKSSQDNPYATRLYLATQNQNGHIDIAPDALKKNLRTFINNNRLITDSVDMLDASVINIGLKFEILVDKDYSKRIVLQKTLQRLKEYFKIDNFHIEQPISFSDVKNIIYNTEGVISIMMFEFNNLQGVIGDRQYSDIFYSISDSTYKGLLIPTDGSIFEVKFPLDDIIGTAN
;
A
#
# COMPACT_ATOMS: atom_id res chain seq x y z
N MET A 1 -15.10 29.42 -17.85
CA MET A 1 -13.70 29.85 -17.97
C MET A 1 -13.53 30.90 -16.90
N VAL A 2 -12.48 30.87 -16.07
CA VAL A 2 -12.15 32.00 -15.20
C VAL A 2 -10.67 32.27 -15.36
N SER A 3 -10.32 33.46 -15.84
CA SER A 3 -8.95 33.95 -15.89
C SER A 3 -8.68 34.77 -14.63
N PRO A 4 -7.75 34.32 -13.79
CA PRO A 4 -6.83 35.21 -13.13
C PRO A 4 -5.43 34.91 -13.68
N GLY A 5 -4.96 35.73 -14.63
CA GLY A 5 -3.54 35.76 -15.00
C GLY A 5 -3.12 35.17 -16.34
N ASN A 6 -3.92 35.35 -17.41
CA ASN A 6 -3.50 35.11 -18.80
C ASN A 6 -3.08 33.65 -19.13
N LYS A 7 -3.42 32.69 -18.27
CA LYS A 7 -3.32 31.26 -18.54
C LYS A 7 -4.72 30.69 -18.73
N TYR A 8 -4.95 30.01 -19.85
CA TYR A 8 -6.19 29.28 -20.07
C TYR A 8 -6.17 28.01 -19.22
N ILE A 9 -7.10 27.92 -18.28
CA ILE A 9 -7.27 26.76 -17.40
C ILE A 9 -8.63 26.10 -17.65
N PRO A 10 -8.72 24.76 -17.51
CA PRO A 10 -9.99 24.05 -17.52
C PRO A 10 -10.99 24.64 -16.51
N GLN A 11 -12.28 24.58 -16.82
CA GLN A 11 -13.31 25.08 -15.91
C GLN A 11 -13.43 24.14 -14.70
N THR A 12 -12.89 24.55 -13.55
CA THR A 12 -12.89 23.73 -12.33
C THR A 12 -14.29 23.38 -11.81
N ASN A 13 -15.29 24.22 -12.09
CA ASN A 13 -16.67 24.01 -11.66
C ASN A 13 -17.44 22.94 -12.46
N THR A 14 -16.88 22.42 -13.55
CA THR A 14 -17.52 21.40 -14.41
C THR A 14 -16.77 20.07 -14.39
N LEU A 15 -15.78 19.92 -13.52
CA LEU A 15 -14.98 18.70 -13.41
C LEU A 15 -15.76 17.63 -12.66
N PRO A 16 -16.08 16.49 -13.30
CA PRO A 16 -16.84 15.43 -12.65
C PRO A 16 -15.95 14.55 -11.75
N THR A 17 -16.60 13.82 -10.86
CA THR A 17 -16.05 12.63 -10.24
C THR A 17 -16.77 11.41 -10.81
N ILE A 18 -16.05 10.56 -11.54
CA ILE A 18 -16.55 9.25 -11.96
C ILE A 18 -16.44 8.31 -10.77
N LYS A 19 -17.55 7.69 -10.38
CA LYS A 19 -17.61 6.83 -9.21
C LYS A 19 -17.12 5.43 -9.53
N LYS A 20 -16.56 4.77 -8.51
CA LYS A 20 -16.34 3.33 -8.48
C LYS A 20 -17.63 2.58 -8.83
N ASP A 21 -17.49 1.33 -9.24
CA ASP A 21 -18.56 0.48 -9.74
C ASP A 21 -19.10 0.87 -11.14
N THR A 22 -18.53 1.89 -11.81
CA THR A 22 -18.78 2.18 -13.23
C THR A 22 -18.36 0.99 -14.09
N ALA A 23 -19.27 0.47 -14.93
CA ALA A 23 -19.04 -0.69 -15.78
C ALA A 23 -18.67 -0.29 -17.21
N LEU A 24 -17.63 -0.93 -17.71
CA LEU A 24 -17.02 -0.76 -19.03
C LEU A 24 -17.10 -2.09 -19.76
N LEU A 25 -17.20 -2.05 -21.09
CA LEU A 25 -17.36 -3.23 -21.91
C LEU A 25 -16.25 -3.27 -22.97
N SER A 26 -15.72 -4.48 -23.20
CA SER A 26 -14.81 -4.74 -24.31
C SER A 26 -15.55 -5.07 -25.60
N ASP A 27 -14.86 -4.96 -26.74
CA ASP A 27 -15.36 -5.43 -28.05
C ASP A 27 -15.79 -6.91 -28.03
N SER A 28 -15.18 -7.72 -27.17
CA SER A 28 -15.51 -9.13 -26.95
C SER A 28 -16.70 -9.37 -26.01
N GLY A 29 -17.30 -8.30 -25.47
CA GLY A 29 -18.44 -8.37 -24.55
C GLY A 29 -18.08 -8.69 -23.09
N ILE A 30 -16.82 -8.50 -22.70
CA ILE A 30 -16.35 -8.73 -21.33
C ILE A 30 -16.53 -7.45 -20.52
N THR A 31 -17.17 -7.57 -19.36
CA THR A 31 -17.42 -6.45 -18.46
C THR A 31 -16.24 -6.22 -17.52
N PHE A 32 -15.83 -4.96 -17.40
CA PHE A 32 -14.82 -4.45 -16.49
C PHE A 32 -15.43 -3.42 -15.57
N VAL A 33 -15.02 -3.40 -14.31
CA VAL A 33 -15.54 -2.47 -13.32
C VAL A 33 -14.41 -1.65 -12.72
N LEU A 34 -14.65 -0.33 -12.64
CA LEU A 34 -13.75 0.62 -12.00
C LEU A 34 -13.72 0.41 -10.48
N THR A 35 -12.52 0.24 -9.90
CA THR A 35 -12.38 -0.07 -8.46
C THR A 35 -12.32 1.16 -7.56
N GLN A 36 -12.06 2.35 -8.12
CA GLN A 36 -11.81 3.58 -7.38
C GLN A 36 -12.55 4.77 -7.99
N ASP A 37 -12.85 5.77 -7.17
CA ASP A 37 -13.40 7.03 -7.64
C ASP A 37 -12.32 7.83 -8.39
N LEU A 38 -12.63 8.24 -9.61
CA LEU A 38 -11.79 9.08 -10.46
C LEU A 38 -12.29 10.53 -10.41
N ASP A 39 -11.61 11.33 -9.60
CA ASP A 39 -11.94 12.73 -9.41
C ASP A 39 -11.05 13.63 -10.27
N PHE A 40 -11.66 14.23 -11.30
CA PHE A 40 -10.98 15.13 -12.23
C PHE A 40 -10.67 16.50 -11.62
N SER A 41 -11.20 16.81 -10.43
CA SER A 41 -10.97 18.09 -9.73
C SER A 41 -9.74 18.09 -8.81
N LYS A 42 -9.11 16.94 -8.57
CA LYS A 42 -7.96 16.84 -7.68
C LYS A 42 -6.74 17.58 -8.23
N THR A 43 -6.10 18.37 -7.36
CA THR A 43 -4.88 19.12 -7.66
C THR A 43 -3.68 18.60 -6.88
N ASN A 44 -2.48 18.73 -7.45
CA ASN A 44 -1.22 18.48 -6.78
C ASN A 44 -0.86 19.61 -5.79
N TYR A 45 0.27 19.47 -5.07
CA TYR A 45 0.77 20.46 -4.11
C TYR A 45 1.04 21.85 -4.72
N SER A 46 1.24 21.91 -6.03
CA SER A 46 1.49 23.13 -6.80
C SER A 46 0.21 23.80 -7.32
N GLY A 47 -0.97 23.21 -7.06
CA GLY A 47 -2.27 23.73 -7.51
C GLY A 47 -2.61 23.39 -8.97
N GLU A 48 -1.86 22.48 -9.61
CA GLU A 48 -2.13 21.98 -10.96
C GLU A 48 -3.01 20.72 -10.88
N LEU A 49 -3.88 20.51 -11.87
CA LEU A 49 -4.74 19.33 -11.92
C LEU A 49 -3.89 18.06 -12.09
N ILE A 50 -4.26 16.98 -11.41
CA ILE A 50 -3.61 15.66 -11.57
C ILE A 50 -3.96 15.06 -12.94
N ALA A 51 -5.11 15.42 -13.50
CA ALA A 51 -5.52 14.97 -14.83
C ALA A 51 -4.67 15.64 -15.92
N ASP A 52 -4.18 14.81 -16.85
CA ASP A 52 -3.46 15.30 -18.02
C ASP A 52 -4.39 16.16 -18.87
N THR A 53 -3.97 17.38 -19.18
CA THR A 53 -4.79 18.37 -19.88
C THR A 53 -4.25 18.61 -21.29
N ILE A 54 -5.05 18.32 -22.30
CA ILE A 54 -4.74 18.58 -23.72
C ILE A 54 -5.74 19.62 -24.25
N ILE A 55 -5.29 20.50 -25.13
CA ILE A 55 -6.18 21.45 -25.82
C ILE A 55 -6.97 20.69 -26.87
N GLY A 56 -8.30 20.63 -26.74
CA GLY A 56 -9.19 19.90 -27.64
C GLY A 56 -9.53 20.69 -28.92
N SER A 57 -9.88 21.96 -28.78
CA SER A 57 -10.16 22.85 -29.91
C SER A 57 -9.67 24.26 -29.63
N THR A 58 -9.33 25.01 -30.67
CA THR A 58 -8.97 26.43 -30.58
C THR A 58 -10.02 27.29 -31.27
N ASP A 59 -10.27 28.48 -30.76
CA ASP A 59 -11.10 29.48 -31.42
C ASP A 59 -10.42 30.06 -32.68
N GLY A 60 -11.15 30.89 -33.44
CA GLY A 60 -10.62 31.56 -34.63
C GLY A 60 -9.47 32.55 -34.37
N SER A 61 -9.06 32.75 -33.10
CA SER A 61 -7.92 33.56 -32.69
C SER A 61 -6.76 32.71 -32.13
N ASN A 62 -6.76 31.39 -32.38
CA ASN A 62 -5.78 30.42 -31.86
C ASN A 62 -5.75 30.28 -30.31
N ASN A 63 -6.80 30.69 -29.59
CA ASN A 63 -6.90 30.44 -28.16
C ASN A 63 -7.60 29.10 -27.89
N PRO A 64 -7.20 28.33 -26.87
CA PRO A 64 -7.86 27.07 -26.52
C PRO A 64 -9.31 27.30 -26.05
N ALA A 65 -10.27 26.71 -26.76
CA ALA A 65 -11.71 26.81 -26.52
C ALA A 65 -12.24 25.65 -25.65
N THR A 66 -11.72 24.43 -25.86
CA THR A 66 -12.04 23.24 -25.06
C THR A 66 -10.78 22.53 -24.59
N PHE A 67 -10.89 21.84 -23.45
CA PHE A 67 -9.83 21.01 -22.89
C PHE A 67 -10.31 19.56 -22.79
N ILE A 68 -9.44 18.64 -23.15
CA ILE A 68 -9.61 17.21 -22.93
C ILE A 68 -8.79 16.85 -21.71
N LEU A 69 -9.43 16.19 -20.75
CA LEU A 69 -8.79 15.73 -19.52
C LEU A 69 -8.74 14.21 -19.56
N SER A 70 -7.57 13.63 -19.32
CA SER A 70 -7.40 12.18 -19.18
C SER A 70 -6.89 11.83 -17.79
N LEU A 71 -7.48 10.80 -17.20
CA LEU A 71 -7.07 10.25 -15.91
C LEU A 71 -7.08 8.72 -16.01
N GLN A 72 -6.05 8.09 -15.45
CA GLN A 72 -5.93 6.63 -15.43
C GLN A 72 -6.64 6.04 -14.20
N GLY A 73 -7.36 4.94 -14.40
CA GLY A 73 -8.05 4.21 -13.34
C GLY A 73 -7.82 2.71 -13.46
N LEU A 74 -7.82 2.03 -12.31
CA LEU A 74 -7.71 0.57 -12.26
C LEU A 74 -9.10 -0.06 -12.44
N CYS A 75 -9.19 -0.96 -13.41
CA CYS A 75 -10.40 -1.70 -13.70
C CYS A 75 -10.15 -3.19 -13.50
N VAL A 76 -11.14 -3.91 -12.99
CA VAL A 76 -11.07 -5.36 -12.76
C VAL A 76 -12.17 -6.02 -13.57
N SER A 77 -11.86 -7.15 -14.22
CA SER A 77 -12.85 -7.92 -14.96
C SER A 77 -13.85 -8.57 -14.01
N GLY A 78 -15.11 -8.63 -14.43
CA GLY A 78 -16.18 -9.33 -13.70
C GLY A 78 -17.42 -8.49 -13.60
N GLU A 79 -18.56 -9.17 -13.58
CA GLU A 79 -19.87 -8.55 -13.48
C GLU A 79 -20.27 -8.41 -12.01
N ILE A 80 -20.87 -7.26 -11.66
CA ILE A 80 -21.44 -7.05 -10.33
C ILE A 80 -22.91 -7.43 -10.37
N THR A 81 -23.27 -8.45 -9.61
CA THR A 81 -24.67 -8.88 -9.45
C THR A 81 -25.12 -8.68 -8.01
N SER A 82 -26.39 -8.32 -7.86
CA SER A 82 -27.06 -8.18 -6.56
C SER A 82 -28.11 -9.29 -6.43
N GLU A 83 -27.98 -10.10 -5.38
CA GLU A 83 -28.86 -11.24 -5.10
C GLU A 83 -29.56 -11.04 -3.76
N GLN A 84 -30.86 -11.31 -3.72
CA GLN A 84 -31.66 -11.28 -2.49
C GLN A 84 -31.87 -12.71 -1.96
N LEU A 85 -31.44 -12.94 -0.73
CA LEU A 85 -31.52 -14.22 -0.03
C LEU A 85 -32.50 -14.13 1.13
N ASN A 86 -33.56 -14.93 1.08
CA ASN A 86 -34.54 -14.99 2.17
C ASN A 86 -34.00 -15.81 3.34
N ILE A 87 -33.99 -15.19 4.52
CA ILE A 87 -33.71 -15.82 5.81
C ILE A 87 -35.05 -16.16 6.45
N GLY A 88 -35.32 -17.45 6.60
CA GLY A 88 -36.50 -17.93 7.30
C GLY A 88 -36.29 -17.91 8.82
N ASP A 89 -36.85 -18.91 9.49
CA ASP A 89 -36.67 -19.10 10.92
C ASP A 89 -35.19 -19.21 11.30
N PHE A 90 -34.89 -18.79 12.52
CA PHE A 90 -33.53 -18.78 13.05
C PHE A 90 -32.93 -20.19 13.02
N THR A 91 -31.78 -20.32 12.35
CA THR A 91 -30.96 -21.54 12.35
C THR A 91 -29.52 -21.15 12.66
N SER A 92 -28.91 -21.88 13.59
CA SER A 92 -27.50 -21.67 13.93
C SER A 92 -26.61 -22.09 12.77
N PHE A 93 -25.57 -21.29 12.48
CA PHE A 93 -24.64 -21.50 11.38
C PHE A 93 -25.33 -21.66 10.01
N LEU A 94 -26.26 -20.75 9.73
CA LEU A 94 -26.99 -20.76 8.46
C LEU A 94 -26.01 -20.69 7.29
N GLN A 95 -26.24 -21.55 6.29
CA GLN A 95 -25.49 -21.59 5.06
C GLN A 95 -26.37 -21.15 3.90
N LYS A 96 -25.89 -20.19 3.10
CA LYS A 96 -26.56 -19.75 1.88
C LYS A 96 -25.58 -19.72 0.73
N SER A 97 -25.87 -20.47 -0.33
CA SER A 97 -25.06 -20.46 -1.55
C SER A 97 -25.56 -19.39 -2.52
N LEU A 98 -24.62 -18.70 -3.17
CA LEU A 98 -24.89 -17.73 -4.22
C LEU A 98 -25.32 -18.45 -5.52
N ALA A 99 -26.17 -17.80 -6.30
CA ALA A 99 -26.71 -18.38 -7.53
C ALA A 99 -25.61 -18.60 -8.58
N GLU A 100 -24.78 -17.58 -8.82
CA GLU A 100 -23.76 -17.59 -9.87
C GLU A 100 -22.46 -18.28 -9.42
N PRO A 101 -21.82 -19.07 -10.29
CA PRO A 101 -20.53 -19.69 -10.03
C PRO A 101 -19.36 -18.69 -10.25
N ASN A 102 -18.16 -19.05 -9.77
CA ASN A 102 -16.93 -18.27 -9.95
C ASN A 102 -17.03 -16.84 -9.36
N VAL A 103 -17.52 -16.74 -8.13
CA VAL A 103 -17.52 -15.47 -7.38
C VAL A 103 -16.07 -15.10 -7.02
N SER A 104 -15.60 -13.96 -7.51
CA SER A 104 -14.25 -13.46 -7.23
C SER A 104 -14.17 -12.71 -5.91
N GLN A 105 -15.21 -11.94 -5.58
CA GLN A 105 -15.23 -11.09 -4.39
C GLN A 105 -16.67 -10.80 -3.96
N VAL A 106 -16.96 -10.88 -2.66
CA VAL A 106 -18.21 -10.35 -2.10
C VAL A 106 -17.99 -8.89 -1.72
N ILE A 107 -18.81 -7.99 -2.27
CA ILE A 107 -18.63 -6.53 -2.13
C ILE A 107 -19.35 -6.02 -0.88
N SER A 108 -20.60 -6.44 -0.68
CA SER A 108 -21.40 -6.03 0.46
C SER A 108 -22.49 -7.05 0.78
N VAL A 109 -22.76 -7.25 2.07
CA VAL A 109 -23.89 -8.04 2.56
C VAL A 109 -24.65 -7.19 3.56
N THR A 110 -25.90 -6.85 3.26
CA THR A 110 -26.75 -6.01 4.10
C THR A 110 -28.12 -6.61 4.27
N ASP A 111 -28.70 -6.53 5.47
CA ASP A 111 -30.10 -6.93 5.67
C ASP A 111 -31.10 -5.78 5.41
N ASP A 112 -32.38 -6.12 5.49
CA ASP A 112 -33.52 -5.21 5.42
C ASP A 112 -33.53 -4.09 6.48
N SER A 113 -32.72 -4.23 7.54
CA SER A 113 -32.59 -3.28 8.65
C SER A 113 -31.32 -2.46 8.56
N ALA A 114 -30.62 -2.54 7.42
CA ALA A 114 -29.35 -1.89 7.16
C ALA A 114 -28.21 -2.33 8.10
N ASN A 115 -28.27 -3.53 8.70
CA ASN A 115 -27.10 -4.12 9.34
C ASN A 115 -26.12 -4.62 8.27
N GLU A 116 -24.87 -4.19 8.37
CA GLU A 116 -23.78 -4.64 7.50
C GLU A 116 -23.14 -5.91 8.07
N TYR A 117 -23.06 -6.95 7.25
CA TYR A 117 -22.37 -8.19 7.60
C TYR A 117 -20.97 -8.15 7.01
N HIS A 118 -19.98 -8.49 7.83
CA HIS A 118 -18.58 -8.44 7.44
C HIS A 118 -17.99 -9.84 7.17
N GLU A 119 -17.19 -9.96 6.12
CA GLU A 119 -16.44 -11.18 5.83
C GLU A 119 -15.26 -11.32 6.80
N VAL A 120 -15.10 -12.50 7.39
CA VAL A 120 -13.98 -12.86 8.27
C VAL A 120 -13.37 -14.19 7.84
N ASP A 121 -12.06 -14.35 8.06
CA ASP A 121 -11.36 -15.62 7.80
C ASP A 121 -11.93 -16.75 8.66
N SER A 122 -12.33 -16.43 9.89
CA SER A 122 -12.94 -17.36 10.82
C SER A 122 -13.99 -16.67 11.67
N LEU A 123 -15.12 -17.34 11.90
CA LEU A 123 -16.20 -16.85 12.76
C LEU A 123 -15.75 -16.63 14.23
N LEU A 124 -14.58 -17.16 14.61
CA LEU A 124 -13.95 -16.89 15.90
C LEU A 124 -13.44 -15.46 16.03
N GLN A 125 -13.07 -14.82 14.92
CA GLN A 125 -12.61 -13.44 14.86
C GLN A 125 -13.82 -12.52 14.88
N ASP A 126 -13.85 -11.58 15.81
CA ASP A 126 -14.92 -10.59 15.92
C ASP A 126 -14.48 -9.17 15.59
N THR A 127 -13.24 -9.01 15.15
CA THR A 127 -12.62 -7.73 14.86
C THR A 127 -12.21 -7.70 13.41
N ILE A 128 -12.66 -6.68 12.68
CA ILE A 128 -12.19 -6.39 11.33
C ILE A 128 -11.49 -5.03 11.34
N TYR A 129 -10.66 -4.80 10.33
CA TYR A 129 -9.99 -3.51 10.17
C TYR A 129 -10.62 -2.76 9.01
N LYS A 130 -11.01 -1.52 9.27
CA LYS A 130 -11.55 -0.61 8.25
C LYS A 130 -10.56 0.53 8.02
N SER A 131 -10.36 0.90 6.77
CA SER A 131 -9.64 2.12 6.44
C SER A 131 -10.51 3.35 6.70
N VAL A 132 -9.90 4.36 7.31
CA VAL A 132 -10.52 5.66 7.56
C VAL A 132 -9.60 6.72 7.00
N THR A 133 -10.12 7.69 6.25
CA THR A 133 -9.30 8.76 5.67
C THR A 133 -8.50 9.48 6.76
N ASN A 134 -7.21 9.70 6.49
CA ASN A 134 -6.35 10.43 7.39
C ASN A 134 -6.61 11.94 7.25
N ILE A 135 -6.90 12.61 8.37
CA ILE A 135 -7.08 14.07 8.44
C ILE A 135 -5.88 14.77 9.10
N GLY A 136 -4.80 14.03 9.37
CA GLY A 136 -3.58 14.57 9.97
C GLY A 136 -2.71 15.37 8.99
N SER A 137 -1.63 15.96 9.51
CA SER A 137 -0.61 16.67 8.70
C SER A 137 0.02 15.80 7.63
N ASP A 138 0.09 14.49 7.86
CA ASP A 138 0.83 13.54 7.03
C ASP A 138 -0.05 12.88 5.96
N VAL A 139 -1.22 13.44 5.67
CA VAL A 139 -2.23 12.88 4.72
C VAL A 139 -1.66 12.57 3.33
N LEU A 140 -0.64 13.32 2.91
CA LEU A 140 0.00 13.14 1.60
C LEU A 140 0.87 11.87 1.55
N THR A 141 1.47 11.46 2.66
CA THR A 141 2.33 10.27 2.76
C THR A 141 1.53 9.06 3.22
N VAL A 142 0.55 9.28 4.09
CA VAL A 142 -0.34 8.26 4.63
C VAL A 142 -1.78 8.70 4.41
N THR A 143 -2.41 8.14 3.38
CA THR A 143 -3.75 8.54 2.96
C THR A 143 -4.84 8.04 3.91
N GLU A 144 -4.64 6.85 4.49
CA GLU A 144 -5.64 6.20 5.34
C GLU A 144 -5.05 5.70 6.66
N ASN A 145 -5.87 5.73 7.70
CA ASN A 145 -5.61 5.13 9.00
C ASN A 145 -6.35 3.79 9.13
N LEU A 146 -5.68 2.79 9.67
CA LEU A 146 -6.25 1.47 9.92
C LEU A 146 -6.88 1.44 11.31
N LYS A 147 -8.21 1.24 11.39
CA LYS A 147 -8.94 1.20 12.66
C LYS A 147 -9.61 -0.17 12.88
N PRO A 148 -9.40 -0.82 14.04
CA PRO A 148 -10.18 -1.99 14.41
C PRO A 148 -11.63 -1.60 14.72
N ILE A 149 -12.58 -2.33 14.16
CA ILE A 149 -14.00 -2.23 14.46
C ILE A 149 -14.53 -3.62 14.82
N SER A 150 -15.46 -3.67 15.76
CA SER A 150 -16.14 -4.90 16.13
C SER A 150 -17.16 -5.29 15.06
N ALA A 151 -17.16 -6.56 14.66
CA ALA A 151 -18.03 -7.17 13.67
C ALA A 151 -18.95 -8.22 14.33
N PRO A 152 -20.02 -7.79 15.02
CA PRO A 152 -21.02 -8.72 15.56
C PRO A 152 -21.74 -9.48 14.44
N TYR A 153 -22.11 -8.79 13.36
CA TYR A 153 -22.68 -9.37 12.15
C TYR A 153 -21.54 -9.78 11.21
N ARG A 154 -21.30 -11.09 11.08
CA ARG A 154 -20.18 -11.61 10.28
C ARG A 154 -20.48 -12.94 9.62
N TYR A 155 -19.72 -13.24 8.58
CA TYR A 155 -19.81 -14.49 7.83
C TYR A 155 -18.43 -14.92 7.33
N THR A 156 -18.30 -16.20 6.98
CA THR A 156 -17.14 -16.75 6.27
C THR A 156 -17.60 -17.36 4.94
N THR A 157 -16.70 -17.47 3.98
CA THR A 157 -17.00 -17.95 2.64
C THR A 157 -16.36 -19.33 2.40
N GLN A 158 -17.11 -20.22 1.77
CA GLN A 158 -16.61 -21.53 1.34
C GLN A 158 -16.97 -21.77 -0.11
N VAL A 159 -15.98 -22.14 -0.93
CA VAL A 159 -16.20 -22.47 -2.34
C VAL A 159 -16.25 -23.98 -2.50
N SER A 160 -17.31 -24.48 -3.15
CA SER A 160 -17.39 -25.89 -3.54
C SER A 160 -16.55 -26.14 -4.80
N LEU A 161 -15.70 -27.18 -4.78
CA LEU A 161 -14.85 -27.54 -5.93
C LEU A 161 -15.65 -28.11 -7.11
N GLU A 162 -16.81 -28.71 -6.84
CA GLU A 162 -17.63 -29.35 -7.89
C GLU A 162 -18.53 -28.35 -8.59
N THR A 163 -19.27 -27.54 -7.82
CA THR A 163 -20.26 -26.60 -8.35
C THR A 163 -19.72 -25.18 -8.54
N ARG A 164 -18.55 -24.87 -7.96
CA ARG A 164 -17.93 -23.54 -7.93
C ARG A 164 -18.81 -22.43 -7.38
N LYS A 165 -19.85 -22.81 -6.64
CA LYS A 165 -20.70 -21.87 -5.92
C LYS A 165 -20.03 -21.50 -4.61
N THR A 166 -20.09 -20.22 -4.29
CA THR A 166 -19.65 -19.69 -3.00
C THR A 166 -20.81 -19.77 -2.03
N THR A 167 -20.58 -20.43 -0.91
CA THR A 167 -21.51 -20.54 0.22
C THR A 167 -21.06 -19.62 1.32
N LEU A 168 -21.96 -18.73 1.72
CA LEU A 168 -21.82 -17.87 2.89
C LEU A 168 -22.26 -18.65 4.12
N ILE A 169 -21.41 -18.70 5.14
CA ILE A 169 -21.69 -19.35 6.42
C ILE A 169 -21.72 -18.26 7.49
N PHE A 170 -22.89 -18.06 8.08
CA PHE A 170 -23.13 -17.02 9.09
C PHE A 170 -22.87 -17.52 10.51
N GLY A 171 -22.75 -16.60 11.46
CA GLY A 171 -22.68 -16.89 12.88
C GLY A 171 -23.92 -17.59 13.44
N GLY A 172 -23.78 -18.15 14.65
CA GLY A 172 -24.79 -18.97 15.31
C GLY A 172 -25.68 -18.25 16.32
N GLY A 173 -25.60 -16.92 16.43
CA GLY A 173 -26.39 -16.10 17.36
C GLY A 173 -27.62 -15.45 16.75
N ASN A 174 -28.68 -15.30 17.55
CA ASN A 174 -29.89 -14.60 17.14
C ASN A 174 -29.81 -13.13 17.54
N ALA A 175 -29.98 -12.22 16.56
CA ALA A 175 -30.00 -10.78 16.82
C ALA A 175 -31.20 -10.33 17.70
N ALA A 176 -32.28 -11.12 17.78
CA ALA A 176 -33.44 -10.75 18.60
C ALA A 176 -33.22 -10.91 20.11
N THR A 177 -32.18 -11.65 20.53
CA THR A 177 -31.86 -11.93 21.95
C THR A 177 -30.62 -11.16 22.42
N LEU A 178 -30.32 -10.02 21.79
CA LEU A 178 -29.17 -9.13 22.06
C LEU A 178 -29.16 -8.49 23.47
N GLU A 179 -29.98 -8.98 24.42
CA GLU A 179 -29.94 -8.55 25.83
C GLU A 179 -28.75 -9.15 26.61
N ASP A 180 -28.03 -10.14 26.08
CA ASP A 180 -26.90 -10.80 26.80
C ASP A 180 -25.51 -10.55 26.19
N ASP A 181 -25.42 -9.94 25.00
CA ASP A 181 -24.15 -9.50 24.42
C ASP A 181 -23.94 -8.03 24.78
N VAL A 182 -23.40 -7.78 25.98
CA VAL A 182 -22.80 -6.48 26.31
C VAL A 182 -21.79 -6.19 25.21
N ILE A 183 -22.03 -5.16 24.39
CA ILE A 183 -21.03 -4.58 23.51
C ILE A 183 -20.22 -3.66 24.43
N PRO A 184 -19.08 -4.10 24.98
CA PRO A 184 -18.22 -3.21 25.74
C PRO A 184 -17.78 -2.07 24.83
N ASP A 185 -17.92 -0.84 25.32
CA ASP A 185 -17.26 0.29 24.67
C ASP A 185 -15.75 0.00 24.67
N PRO A 186 -15.03 0.09 23.53
CA PRO A 186 -13.58 -0.08 23.47
C PRO A 186 -12.83 0.77 24.51
N SER A 187 -13.44 1.86 24.97
CA SER A 187 -12.96 2.76 26.03
C SER A 187 -12.91 2.11 27.43
N GLU A 188 -13.74 1.09 27.70
CA GLU A 188 -13.73 0.34 28.97
C GLU A 188 -12.57 -0.66 29.06
N PHE A 189 -11.93 -1.00 27.93
CA PHE A 189 -10.72 -1.81 27.88
C PHE A 189 -9.43 -0.99 27.98
N ALA A 190 -9.53 0.34 28.10
CA ALA A 190 -8.37 1.17 28.36
C ALA A 190 -7.81 0.82 29.75
N ILE A 191 -6.57 0.32 29.79
CA ILE A 191 -5.83 0.07 31.02
C ILE A 191 -5.81 1.39 31.82
N PRO A 192 -6.41 1.47 33.03
CA PRO A 192 -6.38 2.70 33.79
C PRO A 192 -4.93 3.05 34.13
N LEU A 193 -4.57 4.30 33.85
CA LEU A 193 -3.27 4.86 34.20
C LEU A 193 -3.15 4.88 35.74
N TYR A 194 -2.35 3.95 36.27
CA TYR A 194 -1.90 3.85 37.67
C TYR A 194 -2.98 3.78 38.78
N GLY A 195 -2.95 2.70 39.58
CA GLY A 195 -3.39 2.74 40.98
C GLY A 195 -4.76 2.16 41.37
N LYS A 196 -5.38 1.27 40.58
CA LYS A 196 -6.52 0.47 41.06
C LYS A 196 -6.27 -1.03 40.93
N THR A 197 -6.35 -1.75 42.04
CA THR A 197 -6.37 -3.21 42.10
C THR A 197 -7.73 -3.71 41.63
N ILE A 198 -7.81 -4.21 40.40
CA ILE A 198 -8.97 -4.98 39.94
C ILE A 198 -8.47 -6.35 39.46
N ASN A 199 -8.68 -7.35 40.31
CA ASN A 199 -8.54 -8.75 39.97
C ASN A 199 -9.71 -9.16 39.07
N LYS A 200 -9.51 -9.10 37.74
CA LYS A 200 -10.18 -9.98 36.79
C LYS A 200 -9.15 -10.28 35.69
N ASN A 201 -8.74 -11.55 35.62
CA ASN A 201 -7.93 -12.05 34.51
C ASN A 201 -8.80 -12.06 33.24
N TYR A 202 -9.00 -10.90 32.61
CA TYR A 202 -9.47 -10.86 31.24
C TYR A 202 -8.29 -11.28 30.36
N SER A 203 -8.39 -12.46 29.75
CA SER A 203 -7.51 -12.84 28.65
C SER A 203 -7.88 -11.94 27.47
N LEU A 204 -7.17 -10.82 27.32
CA LEU A 204 -7.31 -9.92 26.18
C LEU A 204 -6.73 -10.62 24.94
N ASP A 205 -7.60 -11.25 24.15
CA ASP A 205 -7.27 -11.63 22.78
C ASP A 205 -7.64 -10.43 21.89
N PRO A 206 -6.68 -9.79 21.20
CA PRO A 206 -6.97 -8.65 20.32
C PRO A 206 -7.92 -8.99 19.16
N ASN A 207 -8.17 -10.27 18.90
CA ASN A 207 -9.15 -10.77 17.91
C ASN A 207 -10.53 -11.06 18.51
N ARG A 208 -10.70 -10.85 19.82
CA ARG A 208 -11.95 -11.05 20.58
C ARG A 208 -12.28 -9.81 21.42
N LEU A 209 -12.88 -8.81 20.80
CA LEU A 209 -13.41 -7.60 21.46
C LEU A 209 -14.78 -7.85 22.12
N LEU A 210 -15.54 -8.85 21.66
CA LEU A 210 -16.83 -9.26 22.17
C LEU A 210 -16.69 -10.58 22.95
N ASN A 211 -17.28 -10.66 24.13
CA ASN A 211 -17.30 -11.89 24.94
C ASN A 211 -18.48 -12.81 24.56
N SER A 212 -18.84 -12.92 23.28
CA SER A 212 -19.99 -13.70 22.84
C SER A 212 -19.60 -15.11 22.38
N ASN A 213 -20.35 -16.11 22.84
CA ASN A 213 -20.19 -17.53 22.43
C ASN A 213 -20.93 -17.86 21.12
N THR A 214 -21.58 -16.87 20.51
CA THR A 214 -22.47 -17.04 19.37
C THR A 214 -21.73 -17.06 18.03
N TYR A 215 -20.43 -16.74 18.02
CA TYR A 215 -19.59 -16.71 16.82
C TYR A 215 -20.15 -15.84 15.68
N GLY A 216 -20.92 -14.82 16.05
CA GLY A 216 -21.57 -13.88 15.14
C GLY A 216 -23.08 -13.99 15.20
N THR A 217 -23.76 -12.90 14.83
CA THR A 217 -25.22 -12.82 14.86
C THR A 217 -25.79 -12.75 13.45
N ILE A 218 -27.00 -13.30 13.31
CA ILE A 218 -27.83 -13.13 12.11
C ILE A 218 -29.24 -12.72 12.51
N LYS A 219 -29.83 -11.83 11.71
CA LYS A 219 -31.23 -11.45 11.85
C LYS A 219 -32.13 -12.51 11.20
N ALA A 220 -32.91 -13.22 12.01
CA ALA A 220 -33.93 -14.15 11.52
C ALA A 220 -35.10 -13.41 10.84
N ASN A 221 -35.83 -14.11 9.96
CA ASN A 221 -36.98 -13.56 9.23
C ASN A 221 -36.66 -12.24 8.50
N SER A 222 -35.49 -12.18 7.87
CA SER A 222 -35.01 -11.01 7.13
C SER A 222 -34.63 -11.36 5.69
N VAL A 223 -34.48 -10.35 4.83
CA VAL A 223 -33.96 -10.53 3.47
C VAL A 223 -32.55 -9.96 3.43
N LEU A 224 -31.57 -10.80 3.12
CA LEU A 224 -30.19 -10.37 2.89
C LEU A 224 -30.04 -9.94 1.44
N THR A 225 -29.47 -8.76 1.22
CA THR A 225 -29.01 -8.30 -0.09
C THR A 225 -27.51 -8.50 -0.16
N VAL A 226 -27.08 -9.41 -1.03
CA VAL A 226 -25.66 -9.70 -1.27
C VAL A 226 -25.28 -9.12 -2.62
N ARG A 227 -24.31 -8.20 -2.62
CA ARG A 227 -23.68 -7.69 -3.84
C ARG A 227 -22.31 -8.36 -4.00
N TYR A 228 -22.09 -9.04 -5.11
CA TYR A 228 -20.84 -9.76 -5.36
C TYR A 228 -20.41 -9.63 -6.81
N ARG A 229 -19.10 -9.77 -7.03
CA ARG A 229 -18.48 -9.82 -8.34
C ARG A 229 -18.26 -11.28 -8.72
N HIS A 230 -18.71 -11.67 -9.90
CA HIS A 230 -18.48 -13.00 -10.47
C HIS A 230 -17.93 -12.91 -11.90
N GLY A 231 -17.40 -14.02 -12.37
CA GLY A 231 -16.69 -14.11 -13.65
C GLY A 231 -15.17 -14.08 -13.46
N GLY A 232 -14.45 -13.84 -14.56
CA GLY A 232 -13.00 -13.97 -14.63
C GLY A 232 -12.57 -15.26 -15.35
N GLY A 233 -11.29 -15.59 -15.25
CA GLY A 233 -10.68 -16.71 -15.96
C GLY A 233 -9.88 -16.27 -17.16
N LEU A 234 -9.30 -17.24 -17.89
CA LEU A 234 -8.44 -16.96 -19.04
C LEU A 234 -9.17 -16.16 -20.14
N ASP A 235 -10.47 -16.42 -20.30
CA ASP A 235 -11.32 -15.79 -21.31
C ASP A 235 -11.60 -14.30 -21.03
N ASN A 236 -11.29 -13.82 -19.82
CA ASN A 236 -11.49 -12.41 -19.44
C ASN A 236 -10.27 -11.52 -19.78
N ASN A 237 -9.22 -12.08 -20.39
CA ASN A 237 -8.10 -11.28 -20.87
C ASN A 237 -8.47 -10.54 -22.16
N CYS A 238 -8.01 -9.31 -22.30
CA CYS A 238 -8.33 -8.44 -23.42
C CYS A 238 -7.07 -7.80 -24.00
N ASP A 239 -7.05 -7.62 -25.32
CA ASP A 239 -5.96 -6.92 -26.00
C ASP A 239 -6.02 -5.40 -25.74
N THR A 240 -4.97 -4.69 -26.16
CA THR A 240 -4.91 -3.24 -26.07
C THR A 240 -6.02 -2.59 -26.92
N ASN A 241 -6.59 -1.48 -26.44
CA ASN A 241 -7.65 -0.68 -27.07
C ASN A 241 -9.01 -1.39 -27.29
N SER A 242 -9.23 -2.57 -26.73
CA SER A 242 -10.50 -3.28 -26.89
C SER A 242 -11.57 -2.85 -25.88
N ILE A 243 -11.22 -2.21 -24.77
CA ILE A 243 -12.16 -1.68 -23.77
C ILE A 243 -12.47 -0.24 -24.14
N ASN A 244 -13.50 -0.06 -24.95
CA ASN A 244 -13.82 1.22 -25.59
C ASN A 244 -15.28 1.66 -25.41
N THR A 245 -16.10 0.85 -24.72
CA THR A 245 -17.51 1.17 -24.48
C THR A 245 -17.79 1.28 -22.99
N ILE A 246 -18.69 2.21 -22.65
CA ILE A 246 -19.16 2.44 -21.29
C ILE A 246 -20.59 1.89 -21.23
N ASP A 247 -20.82 0.88 -20.40
CA ASP A 247 -22.13 0.26 -20.23
C ASP A 247 -22.96 1.02 -19.20
N THR A 248 -22.43 1.17 -17.98
CA THR A 248 -23.08 1.93 -16.91
C THR A 248 -22.13 2.96 -16.30
N LEU A 249 -22.46 4.23 -16.46
CA LEU A 249 -21.67 5.35 -15.95
C LEU A 249 -22.26 5.92 -14.65
N TYR A 250 -21.52 5.81 -13.56
CA TYR A 250 -21.82 6.52 -12.32
C TYR A 250 -20.96 7.79 -12.24
N ILE A 251 -21.61 8.96 -12.29
CA ILE A 251 -20.92 10.26 -12.36
C ILE A 251 -21.60 11.29 -11.47
N ASP A 252 -20.80 11.91 -10.62
CA ASP A 252 -21.20 13.04 -9.78
C ASP A 252 -20.55 14.32 -10.26
N PHE A 253 -21.32 15.42 -10.19
CA PHE A 253 -20.83 16.75 -10.53
C PHE A 253 -20.83 17.65 -9.29
N PRO A 254 -19.91 18.63 -9.22
CA PRO A 254 -19.93 19.64 -8.17
C PRO A 254 -21.27 20.40 -8.15
N PRO A 255 -21.77 20.81 -6.98
CA PRO A 255 -23.03 21.53 -6.85
C PRO A 255 -23.04 22.91 -7.54
N THR A 256 -21.86 23.42 -7.92
CA THR A 256 -21.66 24.68 -8.63
C THR A 256 -21.78 24.56 -10.16
N SER A 257 -21.99 23.35 -10.67
CA SER A 257 -22.10 23.06 -12.10
C SER A 257 -23.49 23.38 -12.66
N THR A 258 -23.59 23.73 -13.95
CA THR A 258 -24.87 23.97 -14.62
C THR A 258 -25.34 22.72 -15.36
N PRO A 259 -26.66 22.44 -15.44
CA PRO A 259 -27.17 21.24 -16.11
C PRO A 259 -26.74 21.10 -17.58
N VAL A 260 -26.59 22.23 -18.30
CA VAL A 260 -26.16 22.24 -19.71
C VAL A 260 -24.72 21.76 -19.84
N ASN A 261 -23.82 22.23 -18.98
CA ASN A 261 -22.42 21.80 -18.97
C ASN A 261 -22.30 20.33 -18.55
N ASN A 262 -23.13 19.85 -17.63
CA ASN A 262 -23.11 18.47 -17.16
C ASN A 262 -23.50 17.48 -18.26
N VAL A 263 -24.50 17.82 -19.09
CA VAL A 263 -24.89 17.01 -20.25
C VAL A 263 -23.77 17.00 -21.31
N PHE A 264 -23.14 18.16 -21.55
CA PHE A 264 -22.02 18.24 -22.49
C PHE A 264 -20.86 17.34 -22.06
N VAL A 265 -20.44 17.45 -20.79
CA VAL A 265 -19.35 16.63 -20.24
C VAL A 265 -19.72 15.15 -20.25
N ARG A 266 -20.96 14.78 -19.89
CA ARG A 266 -21.40 13.39 -19.89
C ARG A 266 -21.32 12.74 -21.28
N ASN A 267 -21.66 13.48 -22.33
CA ASN A 267 -21.61 12.98 -23.70
C ASN A 267 -20.20 12.94 -24.29
N SER A 268 -19.23 13.63 -23.69
CA SER A 268 -17.85 13.67 -24.15
C SER A 268 -16.93 12.64 -23.49
N ILE A 269 -17.44 11.85 -22.54
CA ILE A 269 -16.63 10.85 -21.84
C ILE A 269 -16.40 9.66 -22.76
N ASP A 270 -15.14 9.28 -22.87
CA ASP A 270 -14.68 8.12 -23.62
C ASP A 270 -13.70 7.32 -22.75
N VAL A 271 -13.53 6.04 -23.06
CA VAL A 271 -12.67 5.11 -22.33
C VAL A 271 -11.81 4.33 -23.31
N THR A 272 -10.55 4.10 -22.96
CA THR A 272 -9.69 3.20 -23.73
C THR A 272 -8.64 2.59 -22.82
N ASN A 273 -8.30 1.31 -23.04
CA ASN A 273 -7.20 0.66 -22.35
C ASN A 273 -5.92 0.75 -23.17
N LEU A 274 -4.93 1.49 -22.66
CA LEU A 274 -3.61 1.62 -23.30
C LEU A 274 -2.75 0.36 -23.16
N GLU A 275 -3.02 -0.45 -22.13
CA GLU A 275 -2.36 -1.72 -21.86
C GLU A 275 -3.37 -2.87 -21.97
N PRO A 276 -2.92 -4.07 -22.39
CA PRO A 276 -3.79 -5.23 -22.46
C PRO A 276 -4.21 -5.66 -21.04
N ALA A 277 -5.49 -5.98 -20.86
CA ALA A 277 -5.98 -6.51 -19.59
C ALA A 277 -5.51 -7.97 -19.46
N ARG A 278 -4.60 -8.21 -18.50
CA ARG A 278 -4.02 -9.52 -18.21
C ARG A 278 -4.21 -9.86 -16.73
N GLY A 279 -4.24 -11.15 -16.40
CA GLY A 279 -4.34 -11.63 -15.02
C GLY A 279 -5.43 -12.68 -14.81
N GLY A 280 -6.28 -12.87 -15.83
CA GLY A 280 -7.18 -14.01 -15.89
C GLY A 280 -6.39 -15.30 -16.07
N ALA A 281 -6.39 -16.15 -15.05
CA ALA A 281 -5.84 -17.50 -15.10
C ALA A 281 -6.96 -18.50 -14.89
N ASP A 282 -6.84 -19.65 -15.54
CA ASP A 282 -7.75 -20.77 -15.28
C ASP A 282 -7.56 -21.32 -13.88
N GLN A 283 -8.61 -21.98 -13.42
CA GLN A 283 -8.63 -22.63 -12.11
C GLN A 283 -7.42 -23.55 -11.93
N PRO A 284 -6.81 -23.58 -10.72
CA PRO A 284 -5.76 -24.53 -10.43
C PRO A 284 -6.29 -25.96 -10.52
N SER A 285 -5.51 -26.88 -11.11
CA SER A 285 -5.83 -28.30 -11.09
C SER A 285 -5.84 -28.84 -9.65
N THR A 286 -6.57 -29.93 -9.41
CA THR A 286 -6.62 -30.58 -8.08
C THR A 286 -5.23 -30.98 -7.56
N ASP A 287 -4.32 -31.37 -8.45
CA ASP A 287 -2.93 -31.66 -8.10
C ASP A 287 -2.15 -30.39 -7.71
N ARG A 288 -2.38 -29.27 -8.42
CA ARG A 288 -1.80 -27.98 -8.05
C ARG A 288 -2.34 -27.52 -6.70
N LEU A 289 -3.65 -27.62 -6.47
CA LEU A 289 -4.27 -27.34 -5.17
C LEU A 289 -3.65 -28.17 -4.06
N ARG A 290 -3.47 -29.49 -4.26
CA ARG A 290 -2.84 -30.37 -3.27
C ARG A 290 -1.44 -29.88 -2.88
N SER A 291 -0.63 -29.42 -3.84
CA SER A 291 0.70 -28.86 -3.56
C SER A 291 0.64 -27.52 -2.79
N LEU A 292 -0.37 -26.68 -3.09
CA LEU A 292 -0.56 -25.38 -2.44
C LEU A 292 -1.09 -25.50 -1.01
N VAL A 293 -1.93 -26.51 -0.73
CA VAL A 293 -2.50 -26.74 0.61
C VAL A 293 -1.41 -26.92 1.66
N THR A 294 -0.32 -27.63 1.36
CA THR A 294 0.80 -27.78 2.30
C THR A 294 1.45 -26.43 2.61
N SER A 295 1.67 -25.59 1.60
CA SER A 295 2.22 -24.25 1.78
C SER A 295 1.27 -23.36 2.58
N ALA A 296 -0.02 -23.33 2.22
CA ALA A 296 -1.04 -22.53 2.89
C ALA A 296 -1.24 -22.93 4.36
N ARG A 297 -1.13 -24.24 4.66
CA ARG A 297 -1.21 -24.75 6.03
C ARG A 297 0.01 -24.40 6.87
N ASN A 298 1.18 -24.31 6.24
CA ASN A 298 2.42 -23.88 6.91
C ASN A 298 2.43 -22.36 7.16
N SER A 299 1.84 -21.56 6.26
CA SER A 299 1.61 -20.14 6.48
C SER A 299 0.42 -19.91 7.41
N GLN A 300 0.57 -20.14 8.72
CA GLN A 300 -0.51 -19.93 9.69
C GLN A 300 -0.87 -18.45 9.95
N ASN A 301 -0.59 -17.54 9.00
CA ASN A 301 -0.71 -16.09 9.12
C ASN A 301 -0.06 -15.50 10.39
N ARG A 302 0.80 -16.25 11.08
CA ARG A 302 1.51 -15.83 12.30
C ARG A 302 2.89 -15.34 11.96
N ILE A 303 3.30 -14.27 12.63
CA ILE A 303 4.66 -13.75 12.59
C ILE A 303 5.44 -14.49 13.67
N VAL A 304 6.30 -15.42 13.26
CA VAL A 304 7.14 -16.20 14.18
C VAL A 304 8.62 -15.89 13.95
N THR A 305 9.02 -15.75 12.69
CA THR A 305 10.42 -15.45 12.35
C THR A 305 10.62 -13.97 12.03
N LYS A 306 11.88 -13.51 12.08
CA LYS A 306 12.27 -12.16 11.63
C LYS A 306 11.91 -11.91 10.16
N GLN A 307 12.01 -12.95 9.33
CA GLN A 307 11.67 -12.89 7.92
C GLN A 307 10.17 -12.71 7.72
N ASP A 308 9.34 -13.40 8.50
CA ASP A 308 7.88 -13.22 8.46
C ASP A 308 7.49 -11.79 8.87
N LEU A 309 8.14 -11.22 9.89
CA LEU A 309 7.90 -9.85 10.32
C LEU A 309 8.22 -8.86 9.21
N LEU A 310 9.41 -8.98 8.60
CA LEU A 310 9.82 -8.13 7.48
C LEU A 310 8.87 -8.29 6.28
N ALA A 311 8.55 -9.53 5.89
CA ALA A 311 7.63 -9.79 4.80
C ALA A 311 6.27 -9.14 5.06
N ARG A 312 5.74 -9.26 6.29
CA ARG A 312 4.47 -8.64 6.66
C ARG A 312 4.53 -7.13 6.55
N VAL A 313 5.59 -6.51 7.08
CA VAL A 313 5.83 -5.06 6.99
C VAL A 313 5.84 -4.58 5.53
N TYR A 314 6.49 -5.31 4.62
CA TYR A 314 6.54 -4.97 3.19
C TYR A 314 5.24 -5.26 2.43
N THR A 315 4.42 -6.21 2.89
CA THR A 315 3.11 -6.51 2.29
C THR A 315 2.01 -5.55 2.74
N MET A 316 2.31 -4.61 3.62
CA MET A 316 1.34 -3.62 4.05
C MET A 316 0.91 -2.75 2.86
N PRO A 317 -0.41 -2.62 2.61
CA PRO A 317 -0.90 -1.78 1.50
C PRO A 317 -0.43 -0.33 1.62
N THR A 318 -0.06 0.26 0.47
CA THR A 318 0.61 1.58 0.40
C THR A 318 -0.27 2.75 0.82
N ASN A 319 -1.61 2.61 0.76
CA ASN A 319 -2.57 3.58 1.29
C ASN A 319 -2.39 3.87 2.79
N PHE A 320 -1.89 2.88 3.54
CA PHE A 320 -1.58 3.02 4.97
C PHE A 320 -0.16 3.52 5.25
N GLY A 321 0.59 3.84 4.19
CA GLY A 321 1.94 4.35 4.19
C GLY A 321 2.95 3.36 3.57
N GLN A 322 3.96 3.90 2.91
CA GLN A 322 4.99 3.13 2.22
C GLN A 322 6.28 3.06 3.06
N ILE A 323 6.81 1.85 3.22
CA ILE A 323 8.09 1.61 3.90
C ILE A 323 9.13 1.35 2.83
N PHE A 324 10.23 2.11 2.87
CA PHE A 324 11.31 1.93 1.92
C PHE A 324 12.23 0.78 2.35
N ARG A 325 12.73 0.82 3.59
CA ARG A 325 13.55 -0.25 4.18
C ARG A 325 13.15 -0.52 5.62
N ALA A 326 13.23 -1.78 6.02
CA ALA A 326 13.02 -2.22 7.39
C ALA A 326 14.11 -3.20 7.81
N SER A 327 14.53 -3.14 9.07
CA SER A 327 15.42 -4.14 9.69
C SER A 327 14.86 -4.58 11.03
N VAL A 328 15.12 -5.84 11.38
CA VAL A 328 14.59 -6.50 12.56
C VAL A 328 15.74 -7.03 13.41
N LYS A 329 15.86 -6.52 14.63
CA LYS A 329 16.88 -6.92 15.60
C LYS A 329 16.24 -7.37 16.90
N SER A 330 16.84 -8.36 17.54
CA SER A 330 16.42 -8.76 18.89
C SER A 330 16.88 -7.68 19.87
N SER A 331 16.02 -7.29 20.81
CA SER A 331 16.42 -6.32 21.83
C SER A 331 17.45 -6.96 22.76
N GLN A 332 18.56 -6.26 23.01
CA GLN A 332 19.59 -6.70 23.95
C GLN A 332 19.05 -6.71 25.40
N ASP A 333 18.09 -5.81 25.68
CA ASP A 333 17.57 -5.55 27.02
C ASP A 333 16.40 -6.47 27.40
N ASN A 334 15.61 -6.91 26.41
CA ASN A 334 14.44 -7.77 26.63
C ASN A 334 14.39 -8.89 25.56
N PRO A 335 14.55 -10.17 25.94
CA PRO A 335 14.50 -11.29 25.02
C PRO A 335 13.18 -11.45 24.25
N TYR A 336 12.07 -10.95 24.80
CA TYR A 336 10.74 -11.01 24.19
C TYR A 336 10.43 -9.76 23.34
N ALA A 337 11.32 -8.77 23.33
CA ALA A 337 11.18 -7.57 22.53
C ALA A 337 12.04 -7.64 21.26
N THR A 338 11.42 -7.30 20.15
CA THR A 338 12.08 -7.17 18.86
C THR A 338 12.04 -5.70 18.43
N ARG A 339 13.19 -5.13 18.08
CA ARG A 339 13.31 -3.78 17.53
C ARG A 339 13.13 -3.84 16.02
N LEU A 340 12.16 -3.09 15.52
CA LEU A 340 11.87 -2.90 14.11
C LEU A 340 12.31 -1.48 13.72
N TYR A 341 13.40 -1.38 12.95
CA TYR A 341 13.89 -0.12 12.41
C TYR A 341 13.24 0.17 11.07
N LEU A 342 12.71 1.39 10.89
CA LEU A 342 11.95 1.78 9.71
C LEU A 342 12.58 2.99 9.02
N ALA A 343 12.70 2.92 7.70
CA ALA A 343 13.11 4.02 6.85
C ALA A 343 12.03 4.27 5.78
N THR A 344 11.69 5.53 5.55
CA THR A 344 10.81 5.97 4.46
C THR A 344 11.62 6.75 3.43
N GLN A 345 10.97 7.15 2.34
CA GLN A 345 11.54 8.05 1.35
C GLN A 345 10.70 9.30 1.23
N ASN A 346 11.36 10.43 1.03
CA ASN A 346 10.69 11.66 0.65
C ASN A 346 10.53 11.76 -0.87
N GLN A 347 9.83 12.81 -1.33
CA GLN A 347 9.55 13.05 -2.75
C GLN A 347 10.82 13.23 -3.60
N ASN A 348 11.94 13.62 -2.97
CA ASN A 348 13.23 13.80 -3.64
C ASN A 348 14.03 12.48 -3.74
N GLY A 349 13.46 11.36 -3.26
CA GLY A 349 14.11 10.05 -3.25
C GLY A 349 15.18 9.87 -2.17
N HIS A 350 15.25 10.78 -1.19
CA HIS A 350 16.15 10.65 -0.04
C HIS A 350 15.48 9.88 1.09
N ILE A 351 16.30 9.26 1.94
CA ILE A 351 15.80 8.56 3.13
C ILE A 351 15.30 9.57 4.15
N ASP A 352 14.12 9.31 4.70
CA ASP A 352 13.48 10.14 5.73
C ASP A 352 12.93 9.28 6.88
N ILE A 353 12.52 9.97 7.93
CA ILE A 353 11.95 9.40 9.16
C ILE A 353 10.53 8.89 8.88
N ALA A 354 10.14 7.79 9.53
CA ALA A 354 8.80 7.24 9.40
C ALA A 354 7.76 8.13 10.10
N PRO A 355 6.71 8.60 9.39
CA PRO A 355 5.64 9.39 10.00
C PRO A 355 4.90 8.63 11.11
N ASP A 356 4.35 9.36 12.08
CA ASP A 356 3.64 8.75 13.21
C ASP A 356 2.39 7.98 12.79
N ALA A 357 1.69 8.46 11.76
CA ALA A 357 0.52 7.77 11.20
C ALA A 357 0.89 6.38 10.64
N LEU A 358 2.03 6.28 9.94
CA LEU A 358 2.56 5.01 9.43
C LEU A 358 2.86 4.05 10.57
N LYS A 359 3.54 4.51 11.64
CA LYS A 359 3.84 3.68 12.82
C LYS A 359 2.56 3.18 13.51
N LYS A 360 1.53 4.03 13.62
CA LYS A 360 0.23 3.64 14.19
C LYS A 360 -0.46 2.58 13.34
N ASN A 361 -0.49 2.75 12.02
CA ASN A 361 -1.08 1.76 11.12
C ASN A 361 -0.32 0.44 11.16
N LEU A 362 1.01 0.49 11.15
CA LEU A 362 1.87 -0.69 11.21
C LEU A 362 1.71 -1.44 12.54
N ARG A 363 1.57 -0.71 13.65
CA ARG A 363 1.23 -1.31 14.96
C ARG A 363 -0.06 -2.13 14.87
N THR A 364 -1.12 -1.53 14.33
CA THR A 364 -2.43 -2.18 14.19
C THR A 364 -2.32 -3.41 13.27
N PHE A 365 -1.58 -3.30 12.17
CA PHE A 365 -1.42 -4.36 11.18
C PHE A 365 -0.61 -5.57 11.69
N ILE A 366 0.49 -5.33 12.42
CA ILE A 366 1.35 -6.39 12.97
C ILE A 366 0.66 -7.09 14.15
N ASN A 367 -0.04 -6.34 15.01
CA ASN A 367 -0.61 -6.90 16.24
C ASN A 367 -1.61 -8.03 16.03
N ASN A 368 -2.33 -8.06 14.90
CA ASN A 368 -3.24 -9.17 14.54
C ASN A 368 -2.52 -10.53 14.49
N ASN A 369 -1.28 -10.53 14.00
CA ASN A 369 -0.57 -11.72 13.58
C ASN A 369 0.62 -12.07 14.47
N ARG A 370 0.95 -11.19 15.41
CA ARG A 370 2.06 -11.39 16.35
C ARG A 370 1.69 -12.40 17.43
N LEU A 371 2.68 -13.10 17.96
CA LEU A 371 2.54 -13.86 19.21
C LEU A 371 2.19 -12.92 20.37
N ILE A 372 1.28 -13.37 21.24
CA ILE A 372 0.77 -12.58 22.39
C ILE A 372 1.90 -12.18 23.34
N THR A 373 2.90 -13.04 23.50
CA THR A 373 4.02 -12.84 24.43
C THR A 373 5.11 -11.92 23.88
N ASP A 374 5.18 -11.74 22.56
CA ASP A 374 6.20 -10.92 21.93
C ASP A 374 5.79 -9.46 21.94
N SER A 375 6.78 -8.56 22.03
CA SER A 375 6.61 -7.13 21.80
C SER A 375 7.47 -6.69 20.62
N VAL A 376 6.95 -5.76 19.83
CA VAL A 376 7.70 -5.14 18.72
C VAL A 376 7.81 -3.66 18.99
N ASP A 377 9.05 -3.21 19.19
CA ASP A 377 9.40 -1.80 19.39
C ASP A 377 9.75 -1.20 18.03
N MET A 378 8.94 -0.26 17.56
CA MET A 378 9.18 0.41 16.28
C MET A 378 10.06 1.65 16.50
N LEU A 379 11.19 1.69 15.82
CA LEU A 379 12.20 2.75 15.89
C LEU A 379 12.47 3.32 14.50
N ASP A 380 12.87 4.58 14.44
CA ASP A 380 13.31 5.19 13.20
C ASP A 380 14.73 4.76 12.86
N ALA A 381 14.95 4.48 11.58
CA ALA A 381 16.29 4.23 11.08
C ALA A 381 17.08 5.54 11.05
N SER A 382 18.30 5.49 11.57
CA SER A 382 19.20 6.63 11.58
C SER A 382 19.94 6.73 10.24
N VAL A 383 19.86 7.88 9.58
CA VAL A 383 20.51 8.08 8.27
C VAL A 383 21.93 8.61 8.50
N ILE A 384 22.94 7.86 8.08
CA ILE A 384 24.34 8.29 8.14
C ILE A 384 24.75 8.75 6.74
N ASN A 385 24.92 10.06 6.57
CA ASN A 385 25.40 10.58 5.30
C ASN A 385 26.91 10.43 5.17
N ILE A 386 27.34 9.90 4.02
CA ILE A 386 28.75 9.64 3.72
C ILE A 386 29.15 10.26 2.39
N GLY A 387 30.39 10.75 2.33
CA GLY A 387 31.08 11.17 1.12
C GLY A 387 32.31 10.32 0.86
N LEU A 388 32.68 10.16 -0.40
CA LEU A 388 33.85 9.39 -0.83
C LEU A 388 34.84 10.32 -1.52
N LYS A 389 36.08 10.36 -1.03
CA LYS A 389 37.21 11.03 -1.68
C LYS A 389 38.19 9.99 -2.18
N PHE A 390 38.55 10.05 -3.45
CA PHE A 390 39.53 9.13 -4.02
C PHE A 390 40.43 9.80 -5.06
N GLU A 391 41.62 9.24 -5.24
CA GLU A 391 42.59 9.68 -6.23
C GLU A 391 43.09 8.48 -7.02
N ILE A 392 43.04 8.56 -8.35
CA ILE A 392 43.47 7.48 -9.26
C ILE A 392 44.66 7.91 -10.12
N LEU A 393 45.54 6.94 -10.39
CA LEU A 393 46.57 7.05 -11.42
C LEU A 393 46.03 6.48 -12.73
N VAL A 394 46.00 7.29 -13.78
CA VAL A 394 45.47 6.91 -15.08
C VAL A 394 46.60 6.55 -16.04
N ASP A 395 46.36 5.54 -16.87
CA ASP A 395 47.29 5.16 -17.93
C ASP A 395 47.44 6.29 -18.97
N LYS A 396 48.67 6.49 -19.44
CA LYS A 396 49.05 7.57 -20.36
C LYS A 396 48.32 7.47 -21.70
N ASP A 397 47.89 6.27 -22.08
CA ASP A 397 47.16 6.01 -23.32
C ASP A 397 45.69 6.44 -23.24
N TYR A 398 45.17 6.72 -22.04
CA TYR A 398 43.77 7.12 -21.82
C TYR A 398 43.63 8.58 -21.40
N SER A 399 42.50 9.18 -21.76
CA SER A 399 42.17 10.53 -21.29
C SER A 399 41.74 10.49 -19.82
N LYS A 400 42.49 11.19 -18.95
CA LYS A 400 42.21 11.32 -17.51
C LYS A 400 40.76 11.71 -17.22
N ARG A 401 40.20 12.66 -18.00
CA ARG A 401 38.82 13.13 -17.83
C ARG A 401 37.79 12.03 -18.13
N ILE A 402 38.01 11.24 -19.18
CA ILE A 402 37.08 10.18 -19.59
C ILE A 402 37.09 9.05 -18.58
N VAL A 403 38.28 8.63 -18.14
CA VAL A 403 38.44 7.57 -17.12
C VAL A 403 37.78 8.01 -15.81
N LEU A 404 38.04 9.24 -15.35
CA LEU A 404 37.42 9.77 -14.14
C LEU A 404 35.89 9.81 -14.23
N GLN A 405 35.32 10.27 -15.35
CA GLN A 405 33.87 10.30 -15.55
C GLN A 405 33.25 8.89 -15.53
N LYS A 406 33.90 7.91 -16.20
CA LYS A 406 33.45 6.50 -16.18
C LYS A 406 33.48 5.94 -14.75
N THR A 407 34.56 6.18 -14.01
CA THR A 407 34.69 5.74 -12.61
C THR A 407 33.61 6.37 -11.73
N LEU A 408 33.38 7.68 -11.85
CA LEU A 408 32.34 8.39 -11.10
C LEU A 408 30.94 7.86 -11.42
N GLN A 409 30.64 7.54 -12.67
CA GLN A 409 29.34 6.97 -13.04
C GLN A 409 29.12 5.61 -12.37
N ARG A 410 30.12 4.71 -12.41
CA ARG A 410 30.04 3.40 -11.77
C ARG A 410 29.88 3.50 -10.25
N LEU A 411 30.59 4.42 -9.62
CA LEU A 411 30.44 4.68 -8.19
C LEU A 411 29.06 5.24 -7.85
N LYS A 412 28.52 6.15 -8.66
CA LYS A 412 27.14 6.65 -8.49
C LYS A 412 26.11 5.54 -8.61
N GLU A 413 26.30 4.61 -9.54
CA GLU A 413 25.41 3.45 -9.71
C GLU A 413 25.48 2.50 -8.51
N TYR A 414 26.68 2.25 -7.97
CA TYR A 414 26.86 1.47 -6.75
C TYR A 414 26.20 2.11 -5.53
N PHE A 415 26.41 3.42 -5.35
CA PHE A 415 25.91 4.18 -4.20
C PHE A 415 24.42 4.58 -4.31
N LYS A 416 23.67 4.04 -5.28
CA LYS A 416 22.22 4.23 -5.33
C LYS A 416 21.57 3.65 -4.08
N ILE A 417 20.69 4.44 -3.49
CA ILE A 417 19.98 4.12 -2.22
C ILE A 417 19.23 2.78 -2.31
N ASP A 418 18.73 2.42 -3.50
CA ASP A 418 18.04 1.15 -3.74
C ASP A 418 18.89 -0.10 -3.45
N ASN A 419 20.22 0.01 -3.56
CA ASN A 419 21.13 -1.10 -3.30
C ASN A 419 21.44 -1.32 -1.82
N PHE A 420 21.06 -0.36 -0.95
CA PHE A 420 21.36 -0.41 0.47
C PHE A 420 20.19 -0.92 1.31
N HIS A 421 20.56 -1.63 2.37
CA HIS A 421 19.67 -2.08 3.43
C HIS A 421 20.14 -1.48 4.77
N ILE A 422 19.21 -1.36 5.72
CA ILE A 422 19.54 -0.96 7.09
C ILE A 422 20.52 -1.98 7.69
N GLU A 423 21.52 -1.50 8.42
CA GLU A 423 22.61 -2.29 9.01
C GLU A 423 23.52 -3.01 7.98
N GLN A 424 23.48 -2.65 6.70
CA GLN A 424 24.39 -3.20 5.70
C GLN A 424 25.79 -2.53 5.77
N PRO A 425 26.88 -3.29 5.99
CA PRO A 425 28.23 -2.74 5.97
C PRO A 425 28.70 -2.41 4.56
N ILE A 426 29.59 -1.43 4.42
CA ILE A 426 30.24 -1.09 3.16
C ILE A 426 31.65 -1.68 3.15
N SER A 427 31.93 -2.54 2.18
CA SER A 427 33.27 -3.10 1.97
C SER A 427 34.16 -2.11 1.23
N PHE A 428 35.27 -1.70 1.84
CA PHE A 428 36.26 -0.84 1.17
C PHE A 428 36.89 -1.55 -0.02
N SER A 429 37.06 -2.87 0.06
CA SER A 429 37.60 -3.69 -1.02
C SER A 429 36.66 -3.71 -2.22
N ASP A 430 35.35 -3.79 -2.01
CA ASP A 430 34.37 -3.84 -3.10
C ASP A 430 34.33 -2.51 -3.85
N VAL A 431 34.34 -1.40 -3.10
CA VAL A 431 34.39 -0.06 -3.70
C VAL A 431 35.71 0.17 -4.44
N LYS A 432 36.84 -0.25 -3.87
CA LYS A 432 38.15 -0.21 -4.55
C LYS A 432 38.15 -1.07 -5.81
N ASN A 433 37.55 -2.25 -5.79
CA ASN A 433 37.45 -3.13 -6.95
C ASN A 433 36.63 -2.50 -8.07
N ILE A 434 35.56 -1.76 -7.77
CA ILE A 434 34.80 -1.00 -8.77
C ILE A 434 35.69 0.04 -9.47
N ILE A 435 36.55 0.71 -8.71
CA ILE A 435 37.51 1.68 -9.24
C ILE A 435 38.58 0.97 -10.09
N TYR A 436 39.21 -0.09 -9.58
CA TYR A 436 40.25 -0.86 -10.29
C TYR A 436 39.75 -1.52 -11.57
N ASN A 437 38.50 -2.00 -11.61
CA ASN A 437 37.91 -2.63 -12.78
C ASN A 437 37.47 -1.60 -13.85
N THR A 438 37.79 -0.32 -13.67
CA THR A 438 37.57 0.71 -14.68
C THR A 438 38.76 0.81 -15.62
N GLU A 439 38.48 0.63 -16.91
CA GLU A 439 39.47 0.65 -17.97
C GLU A 439 40.29 1.94 -17.96
N GLY A 440 41.62 1.81 -17.95
CA GLY A 440 42.56 2.92 -17.87
C GLY A 440 42.99 3.31 -16.45
N VAL A 441 42.47 2.67 -15.39
CA VAL A 441 42.96 2.87 -14.01
C VAL A 441 44.15 1.93 -13.74
N ILE A 442 45.29 2.50 -13.37
CA ILE A 442 46.50 1.74 -12.97
C ILE A 442 46.50 1.48 -11.47
N SER A 443 46.26 2.51 -10.67
CA SER A 443 46.36 2.44 -9.21
C SER A 443 45.44 3.44 -8.52
N ILE A 444 45.10 3.18 -7.25
CA ILE A 444 44.41 4.12 -6.36
C ILE A 444 45.43 4.71 -5.39
N MET A 445 45.65 6.02 -5.47
CA MET A 445 46.62 6.75 -4.63
C MET A 445 46.03 7.12 -3.27
N MET A 446 44.76 7.55 -3.26
CA MET A 446 44.04 7.94 -2.05
C MET A 446 42.62 7.36 -2.08
N PHE A 447 42.12 6.95 -0.91
CA PHE A 447 40.76 6.45 -0.74
C PHE A 447 40.31 6.69 0.70
N GLU A 448 39.34 7.57 0.90
CA GLU A 448 38.86 7.97 2.21
C GLU A 448 37.35 8.24 2.18
N PHE A 449 36.64 7.70 3.18
CA PHE A 449 35.26 8.07 3.44
C PHE A 449 35.20 9.19 4.48
N ASN A 450 34.25 10.10 4.32
CA ASN A 450 33.96 11.19 5.25
C ASN A 450 32.49 11.15 5.66
N ASN A 451 32.19 11.47 6.92
CA ASN A 451 30.81 11.66 7.37
C ASN A 451 30.41 13.11 7.08
N LEU A 452 29.26 13.27 6.43
CA LEU A 452 28.69 14.58 6.11
C LEU A 452 27.53 14.80 7.08
N GLN A 453 27.55 15.89 7.84
CA GLN A 453 26.53 16.16 8.85
C GLN A 453 26.07 17.62 8.83
N GLY A 454 24.82 17.85 9.22
CA GLY A 454 24.22 19.18 9.31
C GLY A 454 24.16 19.90 7.95
N VAL A 455 24.32 21.22 7.98
CA VAL A 455 24.28 22.06 6.76
C VAL A 455 25.71 22.34 6.28
N ILE A 456 26.02 21.87 5.07
CA ILE A 456 27.30 22.13 4.40
C ILE A 456 27.02 22.90 3.11
N GLY A 457 27.34 24.20 3.10
CA GLY A 457 26.94 25.09 2.01
C GLY A 457 25.42 25.24 1.97
N ASP A 458 24.82 24.99 0.80
CA ASP A 458 23.36 25.02 0.59
C ASP A 458 22.70 23.63 0.76
N ARG A 459 23.45 22.62 1.21
CA ARG A 459 22.98 21.23 1.32
C ARG A 459 22.74 20.83 2.76
N GLN A 460 21.61 20.17 2.98
CA GLN A 460 21.21 19.66 4.29
C GLN A 460 21.42 18.14 4.36
N TYR A 461 22.29 17.72 5.27
CA TYR A 461 22.55 16.33 5.64
C TYR A 461 21.90 16.01 7.00
N SER A 462 21.97 14.77 7.44
CA SER A 462 21.51 14.37 8.78
C SER A 462 22.42 14.96 9.87
N ASP A 463 21.87 15.18 11.06
CA ASP A 463 22.63 15.68 12.22
C ASP A 463 23.37 14.55 12.98
N ILE A 464 23.44 13.35 12.38
CA ILE A 464 24.02 12.17 13.01
C ILE A 464 25.54 12.18 12.84
N PHE A 465 26.23 12.39 13.97
CA PHE A 465 27.67 12.24 14.02
C PHE A 465 28.07 10.76 13.94
N TYR A 466 28.95 10.44 12.99
CA TYR A 466 29.47 9.10 12.81
C TYR A 466 30.98 9.10 12.56
N SER A 467 31.72 8.44 13.46
CA SER A 467 33.17 8.28 13.35
C SER A 467 33.52 7.10 12.44
N ILE A 468 34.08 7.40 11.28
CA ILE A 468 34.45 6.39 10.27
C ILE A 468 35.65 5.56 10.73
N SER A 469 36.65 6.20 11.38
CA SER A 469 37.84 5.50 11.86
C SER A 469 37.49 4.44 12.90
N ASP A 470 36.60 4.78 13.83
CA ASP A 470 36.26 3.92 14.97
C ASP A 470 35.27 2.82 14.58
N SER A 471 34.48 3.07 13.53
CA SER A 471 33.47 2.14 13.02
C SER A 471 33.96 1.27 11.85
N THR A 472 35.25 1.39 11.49
CA THR A 472 35.88 0.53 10.49
C THR A 472 36.45 -0.71 11.16
N TYR A 473 35.97 -1.89 10.76
CA TYR A 473 36.48 -3.17 11.24
C TYR A 473 36.85 -4.08 10.07
N LYS A 474 38.12 -4.50 10.01
CA LYS A 474 38.66 -5.41 8.97
C LYS A 474 38.35 -4.96 7.53
N GLY A 475 38.39 -3.65 7.27
CA GLY A 475 38.12 -3.08 5.93
C GLY A 475 36.64 -3.00 5.57
N LEU A 476 35.75 -3.24 6.52
CA LEU A 476 34.31 -2.99 6.42
C LEU A 476 33.96 -1.76 7.26
N LEU A 477 33.18 -0.85 6.69
CA LEU A 477 32.56 0.24 7.41
C LEU A 477 31.22 -0.24 7.96
N ILE A 478 31.11 -0.33 9.28
CA ILE A 478 29.96 -0.94 9.96
C ILE A 478 29.02 0.18 10.44
N PRO A 479 27.75 0.21 10.00
CA PRO A 479 26.80 1.21 10.47
C PRO A 479 26.49 0.98 11.96
N THR A 480 26.07 2.05 12.66
CA THR A 480 25.53 1.90 14.01
C THR A 480 24.18 1.17 13.98
N ASP A 481 23.75 0.69 15.15
CA ASP A 481 22.52 -0.08 15.30
C ASP A 481 21.29 0.63 14.72
N GLY A 482 20.62 -0.03 13.78
CA GLY A 482 19.44 0.53 13.11
C GLY A 482 19.74 1.66 12.11
N SER A 483 21.00 1.87 11.73
CA SER A 483 21.38 2.91 10.79
C SER A 483 21.51 2.44 9.35
N ILE A 484 21.35 3.37 8.42
CA ILE A 484 21.52 3.15 6.98
C ILE A 484 22.47 4.21 6.41
N PHE A 485 23.36 3.79 5.51
CA PHE A 485 24.25 4.70 4.81
C PHE A 485 23.54 5.33 3.61
N GLU A 486 23.78 6.62 3.41
CA GLU A 486 23.24 7.36 2.26
C GLU A 486 24.29 8.30 1.69
N VAL A 487 24.51 8.23 0.38
CA VAL A 487 25.18 9.29 -0.39
C VAL A 487 24.09 10.20 -0.94
N LYS A 488 23.81 11.30 -0.24
CA LYS A 488 22.62 12.12 -0.49
C LYS A 488 22.70 12.91 -1.79
N PHE A 489 23.88 13.45 -2.09
CA PHE A 489 24.16 14.20 -3.30
C PHE A 489 25.34 13.58 -4.06
N PRO A 490 25.12 12.50 -4.84
CA PRO A 490 26.22 11.74 -5.48
C PRO A 490 27.10 12.53 -6.45
N LEU A 491 26.62 13.68 -6.95
CA LEU A 491 27.39 14.57 -7.81
C LEU A 491 28.51 15.29 -7.07
N ASP A 492 28.33 15.52 -5.77
CA ASP A 492 29.20 16.37 -4.98
C ASP A 492 29.85 15.64 -3.80
N ASP A 493 29.17 14.64 -3.26
CA ASP A 493 29.64 13.82 -2.15
C ASP A 493 30.73 12.84 -2.60
N ILE A 494 30.77 12.50 -3.89
CA ILE A 494 31.79 11.63 -4.50
C ILE A 494 32.78 12.50 -5.28
N ILE A 495 33.95 12.75 -4.68
CA ILE A 495 35.00 13.60 -5.23
C ILE A 495 36.19 12.74 -5.66
N GLY A 496 36.50 12.78 -6.95
CA GLY A 496 37.63 12.05 -7.52
C GLY A 496 38.65 12.97 -8.19
N THR A 497 39.94 12.72 -7.98
CA THR A 497 41.04 13.34 -8.74
C THR A 497 41.78 12.30 -9.58
N ALA A 498 42.26 12.69 -10.76
CA ALA A 498 42.96 11.80 -11.69
C ALA A 498 44.34 12.38 -12.03
N ASN A 499 45.38 11.62 -11.72
CA ASN A 499 46.78 11.98 -11.94
C ASN A 499 47.41 11.28 -13.14
#